data_AF-A0AAX3KP54-F1
#
_entry.id   AF-A0AAX3KP54-F1
#
_cell.length_a   1.000
_cell.length_b   1.000
_cell.length_c   1.000
_cell.angle_alpha   90.00
_cell.angle_beta   90.00
_cell.angle_gamma   90.00
#
_symmetry.space_group_name_H-M   'P 1'
#
loop_
_entity.id
_entity.type
_entity.pdbx_description
1 polymer ?
#
loop_
_entity_poly.entity_id
_entity_poly.type
_entity_poly.pdbx_seq_one_letter_code
_entity_poly.pdbx_strand_id
1 'polypeptide(L)'
;MGGVVAMLYARRYRDQVASITSVEGNFSLKDAFWSSSVAKMSAQETEALLADYRANPKAWMERAGVASSQQRLEVAMARLAHQPSSTVQAMARSVLVETVGDDYHDALKAVFSSIPVHLLAGERSRAEWDVPDWAIAQSASVTIMREVGHLMMLEQPQAFAQEIAQTLNQV
;
A
#
# COMPACT_ATOMS: atom_id res chain seq x y z
N MET A 1 0.45 -3.00 3.37
CA MET A 1 -0.43 -4.14 3.76
C MET A 1 -1.29 -4.66 2.60
N GLY A 2 -2.12 -3.84 1.95
CA GLY A 2 -3.01 -4.32 0.86
C GLY A 2 -2.28 -4.99 -0.31
N GLY A 3 -1.08 -4.51 -0.69
CA GLY A 3 -0.27 -5.13 -1.74
C GLY A 3 0.11 -6.59 -1.44
N VAL A 4 0.45 -6.91 -0.19
CA VAL A 4 0.76 -8.28 0.24
C VAL A 4 -0.46 -9.18 0.08
N VAL A 5 -1.63 -8.71 0.53
CA VAL A 5 -2.90 -9.45 0.38
C VAL A 5 -3.22 -9.73 -1.09
N ALA A 6 -3.09 -8.72 -1.96
CA ALA A 6 -3.35 -8.87 -3.38
C ALA A 6 -2.40 -9.90 -4.03
N MET A 7 -1.11 -9.88 -3.70
CA MET A 7 -0.13 -10.82 -4.22
C MET A 7 -0.37 -12.26 -3.74
N LEU A 8 -0.70 -12.44 -2.46
CA LEU A 8 -1.04 -13.75 -1.92
C LEU A 8 -2.34 -14.30 -2.53
N TYR A 9 -3.34 -13.44 -2.72
CA TYR A 9 -4.58 -13.82 -3.39
C TYR A 9 -4.34 -14.26 -4.84
N ALA A 10 -3.57 -13.49 -5.60
CA ALA A 10 -3.24 -13.80 -6.98
C ALA A 10 -2.41 -15.08 -7.13
N ARG A 11 -1.47 -15.33 -6.20
CA ARG A 11 -0.76 -16.62 -6.12
C ARG A 11 -1.74 -17.77 -5.94
N ARG A 12 -2.74 -17.62 -5.06
CA ARG A 12 -3.66 -18.70 -4.69
C ARG A 12 -4.79 -18.93 -5.71
N TYR A 13 -5.22 -17.88 -6.40
CA TYR A 13 -6.39 -17.87 -7.29
C TYR A 13 -6.07 -17.24 -8.64
N ARG A 14 -4.95 -17.66 -9.24
CA ARG A 14 -4.41 -17.06 -10.47
C ARG A 14 -5.42 -16.90 -11.61
N ASP A 15 -6.27 -17.91 -11.85
CA ASP A 15 -7.24 -17.90 -12.95
C ASP A 15 -8.44 -16.95 -12.69
N GLN A 16 -8.52 -16.35 -11.50
CA GLN A 16 -9.54 -15.36 -11.12
C GLN A 16 -9.01 -13.93 -11.13
N VAL A 17 -7.72 -13.73 -11.42
CA VAL A 17 -7.07 -12.40 -11.40
C VAL A 17 -6.57 -12.07 -12.79
N ALA A 18 -7.24 -11.11 -13.43
CA ALA A 18 -6.86 -10.65 -14.77
C ALA A 18 -5.59 -9.78 -14.75
N SER A 19 -5.42 -8.94 -13.74
CA SER A 19 -4.21 -8.14 -13.49
C SER A 19 -4.13 -7.68 -12.03
N ILE A 20 -2.98 -7.14 -11.64
CA ILE A 20 -2.77 -6.49 -10.34
C ILE A 20 -2.26 -5.08 -10.58
N THR A 21 -2.87 -4.08 -9.94
CA THR A 21 -2.28 -2.74 -9.83
C THR A 21 -1.76 -2.54 -8.41
N SER A 22 -0.44 -2.54 -8.24
CA SER A 22 0.22 -2.31 -6.97
C SER A 22 0.50 -0.82 -6.80
N VAL A 23 -0.21 -0.19 -5.86
CA VAL A 23 -0.01 1.21 -5.48
C VAL A 23 0.99 1.27 -4.32
N GLU A 24 2.02 2.08 -4.48
CA GLU A 24 3.11 2.33 -3.52
C GLU A 24 4.08 1.17 -3.24
N GLY A 25 3.99 0.03 -3.94
CA GLY A 25 4.95 -1.08 -3.78
C GLY A 25 4.93 -1.68 -2.36
N ASN A 26 4.92 -3.00 -2.23
CA ASN A 26 5.02 -3.65 -0.90
C ASN A 26 5.57 -5.06 -1.12
N PHE A 27 6.77 -5.16 -1.69
CA PHE A 27 7.32 -6.47 -2.10
C PHE A 27 8.42 -6.99 -1.19
N SER A 28 8.89 -6.16 -0.26
CA SER A 28 9.92 -6.53 0.71
C SER A 28 9.50 -6.18 2.14
N LEU A 29 10.23 -6.74 3.11
CA LEU A 29 10.09 -6.36 4.51
C LEU A 29 10.51 -4.92 4.81
N LYS A 30 11.42 -4.33 4.01
CA LYS A 30 11.82 -2.93 4.19
C LYS A 30 10.68 -2.00 3.78
N ASP A 31 9.96 -2.33 2.71
CA ASP A 31 8.70 -1.65 2.34
C ASP A 31 7.63 -1.81 3.43
N ALA A 32 7.64 -2.93 4.17
CA ALA A 32 6.71 -3.19 5.26
C ALA A 32 7.13 -2.59 6.63
N PHE A 33 8.05 -1.62 6.67
CA PHE A 33 8.61 -1.04 7.90
C PHE A 33 7.56 -0.65 8.95
N TRP A 34 6.50 0.05 8.53
CA TRP A 34 5.41 0.44 9.42
C TRP A 34 4.68 -0.79 10.00
N SER A 35 4.40 -1.80 9.17
CA SER A 35 3.79 -3.06 9.61
C SER A 35 4.70 -3.78 10.62
N SER A 36 6.03 -3.79 10.40
CA SER A 36 6.99 -4.40 11.34
C SER A 36 6.98 -3.70 12.71
N SER A 37 6.87 -2.37 12.72
CA SER A 37 6.75 -1.60 13.96
C SER A 37 5.46 -1.93 14.72
N VAL A 38 4.32 -1.85 14.04
CA VAL A 38 3.00 -2.11 14.64
C VAL A 38 2.83 -3.57 15.08
N ALA A 39 3.42 -4.52 14.35
CA ALA A 39 3.35 -5.95 14.70
C ALA A 39 3.97 -6.27 16.07
N LYS A 40 5.02 -5.52 16.45
CA LYS A 40 5.78 -5.70 17.70
C LYS A 40 5.17 -4.97 18.90
N MET A 41 4.28 -4.01 18.66
CA MET A 41 3.57 -3.29 19.71
C MET A 41 2.66 -4.25 20.50
N SER A 42 2.44 -3.92 21.76
CA SER A 42 1.32 -4.43 22.54
C SER A 42 -0.02 -3.91 22.00
N ALA A 43 -1.13 -4.52 22.44
CA ALA A 43 -2.46 -4.04 22.08
C ALA A 43 -2.69 -2.60 22.56
N GLN A 44 -2.20 -2.26 23.75
CA GLN A 44 -2.35 -0.92 24.33
C GLN A 44 -1.54 0.13 23.56
N GLU A 45 -0.30 -0.17 23.19
CA GLU A 45 0.52 0.74 22.38
C GLU A 45 -0.08 0.99 20.99
N THR A 46 -0.64 -0.06 20.37
CA THR A 46 -1.29 0.11 19.06
C THR A 46 -2.57 0.94 19.17
N GLU A 47 -3.38 0.71 20.21
CA GLU A 47 -4.57 1.54 20.43
C GLU A 47 -4.19 2.99 20.71
N ALA A 48 -3.17 3.24 21.54
CA ALA A 48 -2.68 4.59 21.81
C ALA A 48 -2.21 5.29 20.52
N LEU A 49 -1.45 4.58 19.67
CA LEU A 49 -0.99 5.10 18.38
C LEU A 49 -2.16 5.50 17.47
N LEU A 50 -3.14 4.62 17.29
CA LEU A 50 -4.28 4.91 16.41
C LEU A 50 -5.26 5.92 17.04
N ALA A 51 -5.35 5.97 18.36
CA ALA A 51 -6.11 7.00 19.06
C ALA A 51 -5.49 8.38 18.85
N ASP A 52 -4.16 8.52 18.89
CA ASP A 52 -3.47 9.77 18.53
C ASP A 52 -3.79 10.20 17.08
N TYR A 53 -3.76 9.25 16.14
CA TYR A 53 -4.10 9.54 14.75
C TYR A 53 -5.55 10.02 14.60
N ARG A 54 -6.49 9.37 15.30
CA ARG A 54 -7.91 9.77 15.33
C ARG A 54 -8.13 11.11 16.01
N ALA A 55 -7.35 11.43 17.05
CA ALA A 55 -7.44 12.69 17.77
C ALA A 55 -6.89 13.87 16.95
N ASN A 56 -5.89 13.64 16.10
CA ASN A 56 -5.29 14.66 15.25
C ASN A 56 -5.12 14.20 13.79
N PRO A 57 -6.23 14.04 13.04
CA PRO A 57 -6.21 13.59 11.65
C PRO A 57 -5.49 14.57 10.72
N LYS A 58 -5.48 15.86 11.05
CA LYS A 58 -4.70 16.87 10.33
C LYS A 58 -3.20 16.60 10.45
N ALA A 59 -2.68 16.44 11.67
CA ALA A 59 -1.26 16.13 11.86
C ALA A 59 -0.88 14.77 11.23
N TRP A 60 -1.77 13.78 11.26
CA TRP A 60 -1.56 12.51 10.56
C TRP A 60 -1.38 12.72 9.04
N MET A 61 -2.23 13.53 8.39
CA MET A 61 -2.09 13.88 6.98
C MET A 61 -0.81 14.66 6.68
N GLU A 62 -0.48 15.66 7.52
CA GLU A 62 0.71 16.51 7.33
C GLU A 62 2.01 15.71 7.47
N ARG A 63 2.05 14.74 8.40
CA ARG A 63 3.15 13.76 8.49
C ARG A 63 3.30 12.92 7.22
N ALA A 64 2.21 12.69 6.51
CA ALA A 64 2.20 12.01 5.21
C ALA A 64 2.49 12.93 4.02
N GLY A 65 2.82 14.21 4.26
CA GLY A 65 3.07 15.21 3.21
C GLY A 65 1.80 15.68 2.49
N VAL A 66 0.61 15.40 3.04
CA VAL A 66 -0.67 15.80 2.45
C VAL A 66 -1.10 17.15 2.99
N ALA A 67 -1.21 18.15 2.10
CA ALA A 67 -1.72 19.46 2.47
C ALA A 67 -3.17 19.37 2.95
N SER A 68 -3.46 20.06 4.05
CA SER A 68 -4.78 20.06 4.66
C SER A 68 -5.80 20.85 3.83
N SER A 69 -6.97 20.25 3.62
CA SER A 69 -8.18 20.90 3.13
C SER A 69 -9.37 20.27 3.85
N GLN A 70 -10.50 20.98 3.91
CA GLN A 70 -11.69 20.48 4.61
C GLN A 70 -12.13 19.11 4.07
N GLN A 71 -12.21 18.98 2.75
CA GLN A 71 -12.59 17.73 2.08
C GLN A 71 -11.62 16.57 2.39
N ARG A 72 -10.30 16.82 2.37
CA ARG A 72 -9.30 15.78 2.67
C ARG A 72 -9.36 15.37 4.14
N LEU A 73 -9.60 16.32 5.04
CA LEU A 73 -9.75 16.06 6.46
C LEU A 73 -10.96 15.16 6.75
N GLU A 74 -12.10 15.41 6.11
CA GLU A 74 -13.30 14.57 6.24
C GLU A 74 -13.03 13.13 5.80
N VAL A 75 -12.36 12.95 4.65
CA VAL A 75 -11.97 11.61 4.17
C VAL A 75 -10.98 10.94 5.12
N ALA A 76 -9.98 11.67 5.63
CA ALA A 76 -9.01 11.14 6.58
C ALA A 76 -9.67 10.70 7.89
N MET A 77 -10.58 11.51 8.44
CA MET A 77 -11.37 11.17 9.63
C MET A 77 -12.19 9.91 9.41
N ALA A 78 -12.91 9.82 8.28
CA ALA A 78 -13.69 8.64 7.95
C ALA A 78 -12.80 7.39 7.84
N ARG A 79 -11.65 7.48 7.17
CA ARG A 79 -10.71 6.34 7.04
C ARG A 79 -10.12 5.91 8.38
N LEU A 80 -9.72 6.84 9.24
CA LEU A 80 -9.13 6.54 10.55
C LEU A 80 -10.15 5.94 11.52
N ALA A 81 -11.43 6.31 11.39
CA ALA A 81 -12.52 5.70 12.16
C ALA A 81 -12.76 4.22 11.80
N HIS A 82 -12.46 3.82 10.56
CA HIS A 82 -12.65 2.43 10.07
C HIS A 82 -11.39 1.56 10.22
N GLN A 83 -10.47 1.92 11.12
CA GLN A 83 -9.25 1.17 11.39
C GLN A 83 -9.15 0.80 12.87
N PRO A 84 -9.87 -0.25 13.33
CA PRO A 84 -9.70 -0.78 14.68
C PRO A 84 -8.26 -1.22 14.90
N SER A 85 -7.70 -0.89 16.07
CA SER A 85 -6.31 -1.22 16.43
C SER A 85 -6.02 -2.72 16.41
N SER A 86 -6.99 -3.52 16.86
CA SER A 86 -6.92 -4.98 16.80
C SER A 86 -6.77 -5.49 15.37
N THR A 87 -7.56 -4.97 14.42
CA THR A 87 -7.49 -5.34 13.01
C THR A 87 -6.17 -4.92 12.39
N VAL A 88 -5.75 -3.67 12.62
CA VAL A 88 -4.49 -3.15 12.09
C VAL A 88 -3.29 -3.96 12.61
N GLN A 89 -3.25 -4.26 13.91
CA GLN A 89 -2.18 -5.08 14.49
C GLN A 89 -2.19 -6.52 13.97
N ALA A 90 -3.37 -7.15 13.87
CA ALA A 90 -3.49 -8.51 13.35
C ALA A 90 -2.99 -8.57 11.90
N MET A 91 -3.37 -7.61 11.06
CA MET A 91 -2.91 -7.49 9.69
C MET A 91 -1.39 -7.25 9.61
N ALA A 92 -0.85 -6.37 10.45
CA ALA A 92 0.58 -6.10 10.50
C ALA A 92 1.39 -7.35 10.87
N ARG A 93 0.92 -8.12 11.85
CA ARG A 93 1.55 -9.41 12.24
C ARG A 93 1.46 -10.45 11.14
N SER A 94 0.30 -10.57 10.49
CA SER A 94 0.12 -11.50 9.37
C SER A 94 1.06 -11.14 8.22
N VAL A 95 1.12 -9.86 7.83
CA VAL A 95 2.07 -9.41 6.79
C VAL A 95 3.50 -9.77 7.16
N LEU A 96 3.92 -9.55 8.42
CA LEU A 96 5.26 -9.91 8.84
C LEU A 96 5.51 -11.43 8.69
N VAL A 97 4.60 -12.27 9.15
CA VAL A 97 4.74 -13.74 9.04
C VAL A 97 4.83 -14.18 7.57
N GLU A 98 3.96 -13.65 6.71
CA GLU A 98 3.88 -14.06 5.30
C GLU A 98 5.05 -13.54 4.45
N THR A 99 5.75 -12.49 4.89
CA THR A 99 6.80 -11.81 4.08
C THR A 99 8.23 -12.02 4.58
N VAL A 100 8.44 -12.72 5.70
CA VAL A 100 9.78 -12.95 6.30
C VAL A 100 10.63 -14.00 5.56
N GLY A 101 10.01 -14.92 4.82
CA GLY A 101 10.71 -16.03 4.16
C GLY A 101 11.02 -15.79 2.67
N ASP A 102 12.04 -16.49 2.17
CA ASP A 102 12.41 -16.49 0.73
C ASP A 102 11.26 -16.99 -0.18
N ASP A 103 10.36 -17.83 0.34
CA ASP A 103 9.15 -18.28 -0.38
C ASP A 103 8.29 -17.10 -0.85
N TYR A 104 8.29 -15.97 -0.12
CA TYR A 104 7.53 -14.81 -0.52
C TYR A 104 8.08 -14.17 -1.80
N HIS A 105 9.40 -14.02 -1.92
CA HIS A 105 9.99 -13.45 -3.13
C HIS A 105 9.80 -14.35 -4.35
N ASP A 106 9.92 -15.67 -4.19
CA ASP A 106 9.68 -16.61 -5.28
C ASP A 106 8.19 -16.66 -5.66
N ALA A 107 7.30 -16.57 -4.66
CA ALA A 107 5.87 -16.37 -4.89
C ALA A 107 5.57 -15.10 -5.71
N LEU A 108 6.23 -13.98 -5.40
CA LEU A 108 6.06 -12.75 -6.17
C LEU A 108 6.51 -12.95 -7.62
N LYS A 109 7.69 -13.54 -7.87
CA LYS A 109 8.15 -13.83 -9.23
C LYS A 109 7.18 -14.75 -9.99
N ALA A 110 6.58 -15.72 -9.31
CA ALA A 110 5.56 -16.59 -9.91
C ALA A 110 4.29 -15.81 -10.32
N VAL A 111 3.88 -14.82 -9.53
CA VAL A 111 2.78 -13.91 -9.88
C VAL A 111 3.16 -13.04 -11.08
N PHE A 112 4.29 -12.34 -11.04
CA PHE A 112 4.75 -11.45 -12.12
C PHE A 112 4.94 -12.17 -13.47
N SER A 113 5.35 -13.44 -13.44
CA SER A 113 5.51 -14.25 -14.66
C SER A 113 4.19 -14.79 -15.24
N SER A 114 3.07 -14.68 -14.52
CA SER A 114 1.80 -15.28 -14.94
C SER A 114 0.63 -14.31 -15.01
N ILE A 115 0.69 -13.18 -14.31
CA ILE A 115 -0.37 -12.18 -14.24
C ILE A 115 0.25 -10.81 -14.54
N PRO A 116 -0.35 -9.98 -15.41
CA PRO A 116 0.09 -8.60 -15.60
C PRO A 116 0.08 -7.83 -14.28
N VAL A 117 1.25 -7.33 -13.87
CA VAL A 117 1.39 -6.48 -12.69
C VAL A 117 1.76 -5.07 -13.12
N HIS A 118 0.93 -4.10 -12.76
CA HIS A 118 1.13 -2.67 -12.98
C HIS A 118 1.59 -2.02 -11.69
N LEU A 119 2.59 -1.15 -11.77
CA LEU A 119 3.14 -0.43 -10.62
C LEU A 119 2.74 1.05 -10.70
N LEU A 120 2.20 1.59 -9.62
CA LEU A 120 1.78 3.00 -9.52
C LEU A 120 2.41 3.65 -8.29
N ALA A 121 3.23 4.67 -8.50
CA ALA A 121 3.93 5.42 -7.45
C ALA A 121 3.57 6.90 -7.48
N GLY A 122 3.63 7.57 -6.32
CA GLY A 122 3.76 9.02 -6.26
C GLY A 122 5.20 9.44 -6.53
N GLU A 123 5.40 10.55 -7.24
CA GLU A 123 6.72 11.11 -7.54
C GLU A 123 7.56 11.36 -6.28
N ARG A 124 6.93 11.83 -5.20
CA ARG A 124 7.63 12.10 -3.93
C ARG A 124 7.96 10.83 -3.13
N SER A 125 7.17 9.77 -3.28
CA SER A 125 7.37 8.50 -2.56
C SER A 125 8.18 7.48 -3.36
N ARG A 126 8.32 7.64 -4.69
CA ARG A 126 9.02 6.67 -5.55
C ARG A 126 10.47 6.42 -5.13
N ALA A 127 11.17 7.43 -4.64
CA ALA A 127 12.56 7.30 -4.19
C ALA A 127 12.68 6.44 -2.92
N GLU A 128 11.60 6.28 -2.16
CA GLU A 128 11.55 5.50 -0.91
C GLU A 128 11.14 4.04 -1.13
N TRP A 129 10.72 3.66 -2.35
CA TRP A 129 10.37 2.28 -2.69
C TRP A 129 11.58 1.35 -2.59
N ASP A 130 11.43 0.28 -1.81
CA ASP A 130 12.30 -0.89 -1.82
C ASP A 130 11.71 -2.00 -2.71
N VAL A 131 11.27 -1.60 -3.90
CA VAL A 131 10.81 -2.53 -4.94
C VAL A 131 12.02 -3.11 -5.67
N PRO A 132 12.19 -4.44 -5.73
CA PRO A 132 13.32 -5.05 -6.43
C PRO A 132 13.36 -4.70 -7.92
N ASP A 133 14.56 -4.52 -8.47
CA ASP A 133 14.77 -4.21 -9.90
C ASP A 133 14.08 -5.21 -10.83
N TRP A 134 14.06 -6.49 -10.46
CA TRP A 134 13.40 -7.53 -11.24
C TRP A 134 11.89 -7.31 -11.35
N ALA A 135 11.25 -6.76 -10.31
CA ALA A 135 9.81 -6.50 -10.29
C ALA A 135 9.46 -5.33 -11.20
N ILE A 136 10.31 -4.29 -11.22
CA ILE A 136 10.19 -3.18 -12.18
C ILE A 136 10.34 -3.72 -13.61
N ALA A 137 11.37 -4.51 -13.87
CA ALA A 137 11.65 -5.05 -15.20
C ALA A 137 10.57 -6.00 -15.73
N GLN A 138 9.87 -6.72 -14.85
CA GLN A 138 8.80 -7.66 -15.22
C GLN A 138 7.39 -7.04 -15.15
N SER A 139 7.26 -5.80 -14.68
CA SER A 139 5.96 -5.13 -14.63
C SER A 139 5.41 -4.87 -16.04
N ALA A 140 4.10 -4.98 -16.19
CA ALA A 140 3.39 -4.66 -17.42
C ALA A 140 3.39 -3.14 -17.68
N SER A 141 3.35 -2.34 -16.62
CA SER A 141 3.57 -0.90 -16.69
C SER A 141 4.11 -0.35 -15.37
N VAL A 142 4.80 0.80 -15.47
CA VAL A 142 5.20 1.62 -14.32
C VAL A 142 4.72 3.04 -14.56
N THR A 143 3.86 3.52 -13.68
CA THR A 143 3.33 4.88 -13.71
C THR A 143 3.80 5.64 -12.48
N ILE A 144 4.29 6.86 -12.70
CA ILE A 144 4.68 7.79 -11.64
C ILE A 144 3.77 9.01 -11.71
N MET A 145 2.89 9.17 -10.73
CA MET A 145 2.03 10.34 -10.60
C MET A 145 2.82 11.53 -10.07
N ARG A 146 2.81 12.62 -10.82
CA ARG A 146 3.50 13.87 -10.47
C ARG A 146 2.88 14.56 -9.26
N GLU A 147 3.72 15.27 -8.50
CA GLU A 147 3.28 16.18 -7.43
C GLU A 147 2.45 15.52 -6.31
N VAL A 148 2.56 14.21 -6.12
CA VAL A 148 1.92 13.46 -5.04
C VAL A 148 2.91 12.54 -4.34
N GLY A 149 2.60 12.18 -3.10
CA GLY A 149 3.29 11.14 -2.33
C GLY A 149 2.42 9.90 -2.17
N HIS A 150 2.65 9.16 -1.08
CA HIS A 150 2.05 7.84 -0.86
C HIS A 150 0.51 7.84 -0.69
N LEU A 151 -0.09 9.00 -0.36
CA LEU A 151 -1.55 9.18 -0.29
C LEU A 151 -2.10 9.87 -1.53
N MET A 152 -1.60 9.57 -2.73
CA MET A 152 -2.06 10.13 -4.01
C MET A 152 -3.59 10.11 -4.20
N MET A 153 -4.28 9.07 -3.68
CA MET A 153 -5.73 8.95 -3.74
C MET A 153 -6.48 9.93 -2.83
N LEU A 154 -5.79 10.54 -1.88
CA LEU A 154 -6.28 11.63 -1.02
C LEU A 154 -5.84 13.00 -1.56
N GLU A 155 -4.63 13.08 -2.12
CA GLU A 155 -4.07 14.32 -2.66
C GLU A 155 -4.74 14.74 -3.96
N GLN A 156 -4.78 13.85 -4.96
CA GLN A 156 -5.34 14.12 -6.28
C GLN A 156 -6.31 13.00 -6.68
N PRO A 157 -7.50 12.93 -6.06
CA PRO A 157 -8.40 11.79 -6.23
C PRO A 157 -8.87 11.60 -7.67
N GLN A 158 -9.11 12.67 -8.43
CA GLN A 158 -9.52 12.58 -9.84
C GLN A 158 -8.39 12.05 -10.73
N ALA A 159 -7.17 12.58 -10.58
CA ALA A 159 -6.02 12.10 -11.33
C ALA A 159 -5.72 10.63 -11.01
N PHE A 160 -5.74 10.26 -9.72
CA PHE A 160 -5.58 8.87 -9.30
C PHE A 160 -6.64 7.94 -9.93
N ALA A 161 -7.91 8.34 -9.91
CA ALA A 161 -8.98 7.56 -10.53
C ALA A 161 -8.78 7.40 -12.05
N GLN A 162 -8.27 8.43 -12.73
CA GLN A 162 -7.94 8.35 -14.16
C GLN A 162 -6.81 7.37 -14.44
N GLU A 163 -5.73 7.39 -13.64
CA GLU A 163 -4.62 6.43 -13.78
C GLU A 163 -5.08 4.98 -13.55
N ILE A 164 -5.93 4.75 -12.54
CA ILE A 164 -6.52 3.43 -12.30
C ILE A 164 -7.40 3.01 -13.47
N ALA A 165 -8.26 3.89 -13.98
CA ALA A 165 -9.13 3.58 -15.12
C ALA A 165 -8.32 3.27 -16.41
N GLN A 166 -7.26 4.03 -16.67
CA GLN A 166 -6.36 3.77 -17.79
C GLN A 166 -5.64 2.44 -17.66
N THR A 167 -5.21 2.08 -16.45
CA THR A 167 -4.57 0.80 -16.17
C THR A 167 -5.55 -0.36 -16.37
N LEU A 168 -6.79 -0.23 -15.89
CA LEU A 168 -7.83 -1.26 -16.07
C LEU A 168 -8.21 -1.48 -17.53
N ASN A 169 -8.13 -0.46 -18.38
CA ASN A 169 -8.39 -0.58 -19.82
C ASN A 169 -7.28 -1.31 -20.60
N GLN A 170 -6.15 -1.63 -19.96
CA GLN A 170 -5.02 -2.37 -20.57
C GLN A 170 -5.10 -3.89 -20.31
N VAL A 171 -6.08 -4.32 -19.52
CA VAL A 171 -6.31 -5.71 -19.09
C VAL A 171 -7.26 -6.41 -20.04
#